data_AF-A0A7K4NRM5-F1
#
_entry.id   AF-A0A7K4NRM5-F1
#
_cell.length_a   1.000
_cell.length_b   1.000
_cell.length_c   1.000
_cell.angle_alpha   90.00
_cell.angle_beta   90.00
_cell.angle_gamma   90.00
#
_symmetry.space_group_name_H-M   'P 1'
#
loop_
_entity.id
_entity.type
_entity.pdbx_description
1 polymer ?
#
loop_
_entity_poly.entity_id
_entity_poly.type
_entity_poly.pdbx_seq_one_letter_code
_entity_poly.pdbx_strand_id
1 'polypeptide(L)'
;MITVDCKDVESILHELAIYVSDYVAAVPAMKFHQFMLAPIMDDEPVDQNEVITAIKEFLESIGEKHNFAVISNGNNVIIKSISGKKIEREAKPVGQMFSCTHCGHVTRYEVEHNNHVKIHYL
;
A
#
# COMPACT_ATOMS: atom_id res chain seq x y z
N MET A 1 -8.82 -8.48 -14.45
CA MET A 1 -7.59 -7.92 -13.87
C MET A 1 -7.58 -6.42 -14.07
N ILE A 2 -7.20 -5.67 -13.04
CA ILE A 2 -7.10 -4.21 -13.08
C ILE A 2 -5.64 -3.82 -12.82
N THR A 3 -5.11 -2.83 -13.54
CA THR A 3 -3.76 -2.28 -13.30
C THR A 3 -3.89 -0.88 -12.70
N VAL A 4 -3.16 -0.59 -11.63
CA VAL A 4 -3.12 0.72 -11.00
C VAL A 4 -1.75 1.36 -11.24
N ASP A 5 -1.69 2.44 -12.01
CA ASP A 5 -0.50 3.26 -12.25
C ASP A 5 -0.31 4.26 -11.09
N CYS A 6 0.83 4.11 -10.42
CA CYS A 6 1.23 4.81 -9.21
C CYS A 6 2.41 5.76 -9.44
N LYS A 7 2.77 6.09 -10.68
CA LYS A 7 3.97 6.89 -11.01
C LYS A 7 4.09 8.21 -10.23
N ASP A 8 2.96 8.89 -9.98
CA ASP A 8 2.93 10.17 -9.27
C ASP A 8 2.83 10.00 -7.73
N VAL A 9 2.64 8.76 -7.26
CA VAL A 9 2.44 8.38 -5.85
C VAL A 9 3.32 7.19 -5.45
N GLU A 10 4.50 7.06 -6.05
CA GLU A 10 5.42 5.93 -5.85
C GLU A 10 5.75 5.68 -4.37
N SER A 11 5.87 6.74 -3.57
CA SER A 11 6.21 6.67 -2.15
C SER A 11 5.17 5.94 -1.29
N ILE A 12 3.93 5.78 -1.79
CA ILE A 12 2.85 5.06 -1.10
C ILE A 12 2.43 3.79 -1.83
N LEU A 13 3.11 3.42 -2.92
CA LEU A 13 2.73 2.33 -3.82
C LEU A 13 2.47 1.01 -3.07
N HIS A 14 3.33 0.64 -2.12
CA HIS A 14 3.17 -0.61 -1.38
C HIS A 14 1.98 -0.60 -0.42
N GLU A 15 1.80 0.50 0.33
CA GLU A 15 0.71 0.62 1.29
C GLU A 15 -0.64 0.73 0.58
N LEU A 16 -0.68 1.45 -0.53
CA LEU A 16 -1.85 1.55 -1.38
C LEU A 16 -2.21 0.17 -1.96
N ALA A 17 -1.22 -0.58 -2.46
CA ALA A 17 -1.47 -1.93 -2.99
C ALA A 17 -2.08 -2.86 -1.94
N ILE A 18 -1.54 -2.87 -0.72
CA ILE A 18 -2.06 -3.68 0.39
C ILE A 18 -3.49 -3.24 0.72
N TYR A 19 -3.70 -1.94 0.95
CA TYR A 19 -5.00 -1.40 1.34
C TYR A 19 -6.09 -1.71 0.31
N VAL A 20 -5.81 -1.45 -0.97
CA VAL A 20 -6.77 -1.68 -2.06
C VAL A 20 -7.05 -3.17 -2.23
N SER A 21 -6.03 -4.03 -2.15
CA SER A 21 -6.20 -5.48 -2.23
C SER A 21 -7.07 -6.04 -1.13
N ASP A 22 -6.88 -5.60 0.11
CA ASP A 22 -7.72 -6.01 1.24
C ASP A 22 -9.15 -5.51 1.08
N TYR A 23 -9.34 -4.29 0.54
CA TYR A 23 -10.66 -3.71 0.32
C TYR A 23 -11.48 -4.47 -0.73
N VAL A 24 -10.86 -4.80 -1.88
CA VAL A 24 -11.56 -5.42 -3.02
C VAL A 24 -11.40 -6.94 -3.09
N ALA A 25 -10.87 -7.56 -2.04
CA ALA A 25 -10.59 -8.99 -1.95
C ALA A 25 -9.84 -9.52 -3.20
N ALA A 26 -8.72 -8.90 -3.55
CA ALA A 26 -7.95 -9.22 -4.75
C ALA A 26 -6.45 -9.41 -4.47
N VAL A 27 -5.80 -10.29 -5.21
CA VAL A 27 -4.36 -10.56 -5.07
C VAL A 27 -3.55 -9.47 -5.79
N PRO A 28 -2.69 -8.72 -5.09
CA PRO A 28 -1.83 -7.72 -5.72
C PRO A 28 -0.58 -8.37 -6.32
N ALA A 29 -0.18 -7.91 -7.51
CA ALA A 29 1.11 -8.22 -8.13
C ALA A 29 1.87 -6.92 -8.43
N MET A 30 3.01 -6.74 -7.77
CA MET A 30 3.84 -5.53 -7.89
C MET A 30 4.60 -5.49 -9.21
N LYS A 31 4.68 -4.31 -9.82
CA LYS A 31 5.46 -4.00 -11.02
C LYS A 31 6.09 -2.61 -10.89
N PHE A 32 6.97 -2.26 -11.82
CA PHE A 32 7.59 -0.93 -11.83
C PHE A 32 6.53 0.17 -11.98
N HIS A 33 6.44 1.07 -10.99
CA HIS A 33 5.45 2.15 -10.88
C HIS A 33 3.97 1.74 -10.85
N GLN A 34 3.65 0.47 -10.68
CA GLN A 34 2.27 0.00 -10.77
C GLN A 34 2.06 -1.29 -9.98
N PHE A 35 0.80 -1.60 -9.68
CA PHE A 35 0.41 -2.92 -9.21
C PHE A 35 -0.81 -3.42 -9.97
N MET A 36 -0.93 -4.73 -10.13
CA MET A 36 -2.09 -5.37 -10.75
C MET A 36 -2.92 -6.09 -9.71
N LEU A 37 -4.23 -5.99 -9.81
CA LEU A 37 -5.20 -6.72 -9.01
C LEU A 37 -5.77 -7.87 -9.83
N ALA A 38 -5.47 -9.09 -9.38
CA ALA A 38 -6.04 -10.31 -9.90
C ALA A 38 -7.18 -10.78 -8.97
N PRO A 39 -8.31 -11.23 -9.53
CA PRO A 39 -9.37 -11.81 -8.71
C PRO A 39 -8.87 -13.11 -8.05
N ILE A 40 -9.47 -13.46 -6.91
CA ILE A 40 -9.15 -14.70 -6.20
C ILE A 40 -9.79 -15.90 -6.92
N MET A 41 -10.98 -15.71 -7.50
CA MET A 41 -11.75 -16.70 -8.25
C MET A 41 -11.92 -16.23 -9.70
N ASP A 42 -11.80 -17.14 -10.67
CA ASP A 42 -11.80 -16.79 -12.10
C ASP A 42 -13.15 -16.24 -12.61
N ASP A 43 -14.25 -16.54 -11.91
CA ASP A 43 -15.62 -16.14 -12.24
C ASP A 43 -16.08 -14.83 -11.57
N GLU A 44 -15.29 -14.30 -10.63
CA GLU A 44 -15.60 -13.06 -9.92
C GLU A 44 -14.61 -11.95 -10.30
N PRO A 45 -14.90 -11.12 -11.32
CA PRO A 45 -14.01 -10.05 -11.72
C PRO A 45 -13.94 -8.96 -10.63
N VAL A 46 -12.74 -8.43 -10.40
CA VAL A 46 -12.54 -7.27 -9.52
C VAL A 46 -13.34 -6.07 -10.02
N ASP A 47 -14.19 -5.47 -9.17
CA ASP A 47 -14.96 -4.27 -9.52
C ASP A 47 -14.06 -3.04 -9.56
N GLN A 48 -14.00 -2.39 -10.72
CA GLN A 48 -13.23 -1.17 -10.91
C GLN A 48 -13.75 0.00 -10.07
N ASN A 49 -15.05 0.11 -9.83
CA ASN A 49 -15.62 1.18 -9.02
C ASN A 49 -15.20 1.06 -7.56
N GLU A 50 -15.14 -0.17 -7.05
CA GLU A 50 -14.62 -0.44 -5.70
C GLU A 50 -13.13 -0.10 -5.60
N VAL A 51 -12.33 -0.46 -6.62
CA VAL A 51 -10.90 -0.07 -6.67
C VAL A 51 -10.74 1.46 -6.63
N ILE A 52 -11.51 2.19 -7.44
CA ILE A 52 -11.47 3.66 -7.46
C ILE A 52 -11.89 4.23 -6.10
N THR A 53 -12.92 3.66 -5.48
CA THR A 53 -13.41 4.07 -4.16
C THR A 53 -12.35 3.86 -3.09
N ALA A 54 -11.76 2.66 -3.03
CA ALA A 54 -10.68 2.31 -2.12
C ALA A 54 -9.47 3.26 -2.27
N ILE A 55 -9.04 3.56 -3.50
CA ILE A 55 -7.94 4.50 -3.73
C ILE A 55 -8.29 5.91 -3.23
N LYS A 56 -9.51 6.39 -3.49
CA LYS A 56 -9.95 7.71 -3.02
C LYS A 56 -10.03 7.78 -1.50
N GLU A 57 -10.55 6.73 -0.85
CA GLU A 57 -10.62 6.64 0.61
C GLU A 57 -9.22 6.58 1.24
N PHE A 58 -8.29 5.83 0.64
CA PHE A 58 -6.89 5.81 1.08
C PHE A 58 -6.27 7.21 1.01
N LEU A 59 -6.41 7.89 -0.14
CA LEU A 59 -5.89 9.25 -0.33
C LEU A 59 -6.55 10.25 0.64
N GLU A 60 -7.82 10.08 0.96
CA GLU A 60 -8.51 10.88 1.98
C GLU A 60 -7.95 10.62 3.38
N SER A 61 -7.68 9.36 3.74
CA SER A 61 -7.12 8.98 5.05
C SER A 61 -5.75 9.59 5.32
N ILE A 62 -4.95 9.86 4.28
CA ILE A 62 -3.65 10.51 4.37
C ILE A 62 -3.69 12.02 4.07
N GLY A 63 -4.89 12.61 3.89
CA GLY A 63 -5.08 14.04 3.65
C GLY A 63 -4.71 14.53 2.23
N GLU A 64 -4.62 13.62 1.26
CA GLU A 64 -4.15 13.90 -0.11
C GLU A 64 -5.26 13.91 -1.17
N LYS A 65 -6.53 13.71 -0.79
CA LYS A 65 -7.70 13.66 -1.69
C LYS A 65 -7.76 14.78 -2.73
N HIS A 66 -7.42 16.01 -2.36
CA HIS A 66 -7.50 17.18 -3.26
C HIS A 66 -6.26 17.36 -4.15
N ASN A 67 -5.16 16.65 -3.87
CA ASN A 67 -3.90 16.80 -4.60
C ASN A 67 -3.78 15.80 -5.75
N PHE A 68 -4.55 14.70 -5.72
CA PHE A 68 -4.46 13.63 -6.69
C PHE A 68 -5.81 13.29 -7.32
N ALA A 69 -5.83 13.11 -8.64
CA ALA A 69 -6.97 12.61 -9.40
C ALA A 69 -6.82 11.11 -9.62
N VAL A 70 -7.92 10.38 -9.50
CA VAL A 70 -8.01 8.95 -9.83
C VAL A 70 -8.84 8.81 -11.10
N ILE A 71 -8.21 8.35 -12.19
CA ILE A 71 -8.80 8.30 -13.53
C ILE A 71 -8.86 6.85 -14.00
N SER A 72 -10.02 6.41 -14.47
CA SER A 72 -10.20 5.09 -15.10
C SER A 72 -10.07 5.17 -16.62
N ASN A 73 -9.31 4.25 -17.21
CA ASN A 73 -9.21 4.06 -18.66
C ASN A 73 -9.19 2.56 -18.99
N GLY A 74 -10.34 1.99 -19.33
CA GLY A 74 -10.49 0.54 -19.50
C GLY A 74 -10.09 -0.19 -18.21
N ASN A 75 -9.21 -1.19 -18.30
CA ASN A 75 -8.72 -1.93 -17.14
C ASN A 75 -7.58 -1.22 -16.37
N ASN A 76 -7.25 0.02 -16.73
CA ASN A 76 -6.21 0.80 -16.05
C ASN A 76 -6.85 1.87 -15.17
N VAL A 77 -6.31 2.02 -13.97
CA VAL A 77 -6.61 3.12 -13.04
C VAL A 77 -5.33 3.91 -12.87
N ILE A 78 -5.36 5.22 -13.13
CA ILE A 78 -4.18 6.09 -13.10
C ILE A 78 -4.37 7.11 -11.99
N ILE A 79 -3.35 7.24 -11.14
CA ILE A 79 -3.30 8.27 -10.11
C ILE A 79 -2.40 9.40 -10.59
N LYS A 80 -2.97 10.60 -10.75
CA LYS A 80 -2.25 11.79 -11.25
C LYS A 80 -2.20 12.90 -10.23
N SER A 81 -1.03 13.52 -10.07
CA SER A 81 -0.91 14.75 -9.28
C SER A 81 -1.55 15.91 -10.03
N ILE A 82 -2.47 16.63 -9.37
CA ILE A 82 -3.17 17.81 -9.92
C ILE A 82 -2.34 19.07 -9.66
N SER A 83 -1.75 19.17 -8.46
CA SER A 83 -1.02 20.35 -8.00
C SER A 83 0.49 20.29 -8.25
N GLY A 84 0.99 19.18 -8.82
CA GLY A 84 2.43 18.91 -8.92
C GLY A 84 3.06 18.51 -7.58
N LYS A 85 2.26 18.40 -6.52
CA LYS A 85 2.68 17.91 -5.21
C LYS A 85 3.11 16.45 -5.31
N LYS A 86 4.22 16.13 -4.65
CA LYS A 86 4.67 14.75 -4.40
C LYS A 86 4.34 14.38 -2.97
N ILE A 87 3.96 13.13 -2.74
CA ILE A 87 3.79 12.61 -1.39
C ILE A 87 5.19 12.35 -0.83
N GLU A 88 5.62 13.20 0.10
CA GLU A 88 6.84 12.97 0.86
C GLU A 88 6.48 12.11 2.07
N ARG A 89 6.97 10.88 2.07
CA ARG A 89 7.05 10.09 3.31
C ARG A 89 8.43 10.24 3.87
N GLU A 90 8.52 10.50 5.17
CA GLU A 90 9.76 10.28 5.89
C GLU A 90 10.19 8.84 5.64
N ALA A 91 11.37 8.65 5.04
CA ALA A 91 11.89 7.32 4.86
C ALA A 91 11.98 6.68 6.24
N LYS A 92 11.26 5.56 6.46
CA LYS A 92 11.45 4.78 7.68
C LYS A 92 12.96 4.55 7.82
N PRO A 93 13.59 4.89 8.96
CA PRO A 93 15.03 4.89 9.09
C PRO A 93 15.58 3.53 8.66
N VAL A 94 16.25 3.53 7.50
CA VAL A 94 16.80 2.32 6.91
C VAL A 94 18.02 1.94 7.75
N GLY A 95 17.84 1.04 8.70
CA GLY A 95 18.96 0.47 9.45
C GLY A 95 18.85 0.46 10.97
N GLN A 96 17.73 0.86 11.58
CA GLN A 96 17.56 0.57 13.00
C GLN A 96 17.24 -0.91 13.20
N MET A 97 18.20 -1.65 13.74
CA MET A 97 17.97 -2.98 14.27
C MET A 97 17.29 -2.84 15.63
N PHE A 98 16.16 -3.51 15.80
CA PHE A 98 15.52 -3.64 17.10
C PHE A 98 16.23 -4.74 17.89
N SER A 99 16.67 -4.43 19.11
CA SER A 99 17.35 -5.38 19.99
C SER A 99 16.54 -5.60 21.27
N CYS A 100 16.30 -6.86 21.63
CA CYS A 100 15.62 -7.23 22.86
C CYS A 100 16.57 -7.09 24.05
N THR A 101 16.17 -6.34 25.07
CA THR A 101 16.95 -6.13 26.30
C THR A 101 17.00 -7.37 27.21
N HIS A 102 16.08 -8.32 27.05
CA HIS A 102 16.02 -9.54 27.88
C HIS A 102 17.03 -10.61 27.46
N CYS A 103 17.18 -10.85 26.15
CA CYS A 103 18.00 -11.96 25.65
C CYS A 103 18.94 -11.59 24.49
N GLY A 104 18.94 -10.32 24.06
CA GLY A 104 19.79 -9.87 22.96
C GLY A 104 19.35 -10.29 21.57
N HIS A 105 18.10 -10.77 21.39
CA HIS A 105 17.54 -11.03 20.06
C HIS A 105 17.53 -9.73 19.23
N VAL A 106 18.02 -9.80 17.98
CA VAL A 106 18.10 -8.65 17.08
C VAL A 106 17.32 -8.93 15.81
N THR A 107 16.46 -8.00 15.39
CA THR A 107 15.73 -8.09 14.12
C THR A 107 15.61 -6.72 13.46
N ARG A 108 15.46 -6.72 12.13
CA ARG A 108 15.17 -5.51 11.34
C ARG A 108 13.67 -5.22 11.25
N TYR A 109 12.84 -6.15 11.72
CA TYR A 109 11.39 -6.08 11.59
C TYR A 109 10.76 -5.77 12.95
N GLU A 110 10.14 -4.60 13.06
CA GLU A 110 9.45 -4.15 14.28
C GLU A 110 8.39 -5.15 14.77
N VAL A 111 7.64 -5.75 13.83
CA VAL A 111 6.60 -6.74 14.14
C VAL A 111 7.19 -7.98 14.81
N GLU A 112 8.31 -8.49 14.30
CA GLU A 112 9.03 -9.62 14.92
C GLU A 112 9.57 -9.24 16.29
N HIS A 113 10.13 -8.04 16.43
CA HIS A 113 10.64 -7.56 17.71
C HIS A 113 9.52 -7.47 18.76
N ASN A 114 8.38 -6.88 18.40
CA ASN A 114 7.24 -6.73 19.29
C ASN A 114 6.66 -8.08 19.71
N ASN A 115 6.59 -9.05 18.78
CA ASN A 115 6.16 -10.41 19.11
C ASN A 115 7.17 -11.11 20.03
N HIS A 116 8.47 -10.98 19.76
CA HIS A 116 9.53 -11.53 20.59
C HIS A 116 9.47 -10.97 22.02
N VAL A 117 9.32 -9.65 22.19
CA VAL A 117 9.26 -8.99 23.50
C VAL A 117 8.09 -9.53 24.32
N LYS A 118 6.92 -9.75 23.71
CA LYS A 118 5.74 -10.30 24.41
C LYS A 118 5.97 -11.68 25.02
N ILE A 119 6.81 -12.52 24.40
CA ILE A 119 7.11 -13.89 24.91
C ILE A 119 7.75 -13.82 26.31
N HIS A 120 8.51 -12.78 26.62
CA HIS A 120 9.15 -12.63 27.94
C HIS A 120 8.18 -12.22 29.05
N TYR A 121 6.97 -11.76 28.70
CA TYR A 121 5.95 -11.31 29.64
C TYR A 121 4.70 -12.22 29.66
N LEU A 122 4.80 -13.39 29.04
CA LEU A 122 3.84 -14.49 29.14
C LEU A 122 4.34 -15.52 30.15
#